data_AF-A0A8S3GXT4-F1
#
_entry.id   AF-A0A8S3GXT4-F1
#
_cell.length_a   1.000
_cell.length_b   1.000
_cell.length_c   1.000
_cell.angle_alpha   90.00
_cell.angle_beta   90.00
_cell.angle_gamma   90.00
#
_symmetry.space_group_name_H-M   'P 1'
#
loop_
_entity.id
_entity.type
_entity.pdbx_description
1 polymer ?
#
loop_
_entity_poly.entity_id
_entity_poly.type
_entity_poly.pdbx_seq_one_letter_code
_entity_poly.pdbx_strand_id
1 'polypeptide(L)'
;GAWFTDFYARNDQYRSWLKLNKDTRPIAFSMAGFFNPQGFLTAMRQEVTRANVGWSLDNVILTNRIIRTDREALKEPPREGVYVYGLYIEGAKIRSGVLDELK
;
A
#
# COMPACT_ATOMS: atom_id res chain seq x y z
N GLY A 1 19.65 -16.67 1.62
CA GLY A 1 19.79 -16.00 0.32
C GLY A 1 18.60 -15.10 0.10
N ALA A 2 18.78 -13.99 -0.63
CA ALA A 2 17.76 -12.93 -0.77
C ALA A 2 16.37 -13.45 -1.17
N TRP A 3 16.29 -14.34 -2.17
CA TRP A 3 15.03 -14.92 -2.64
C TRP A 3 14.24 -15.67 -1.55
N PHE A 4 14.92 -16.36 -0.63
CA PHE A 4 14.26 -17.12 0.44
C PHE A 4 13.72 -16.18 1.50
N THR A 5 14.46 -15.10 1.78
CA THR A 5 14.00 -14.03 2.68
C THR A 5 12.76 -13.35 2.12
N ASP A 6 12.73 -13.04 0.82
CA ASP A 6 11.56 -12.43 0.16
C ASP A 6 10.35 -13.37 0.15
N PHE A 7 10.59 -14.66 -0.12
CA PHE A 7 9.55 -15.69 -0.05
C PHE A 7 8.98 -15.80 1.37
N TYR A 8 9.84 -15.85 2.38
CA TYR A 8 9.43 -15.90 3.78
C TYR A 8 8.62 -14.66 4.16
N ALA A 9 9.07 -13.45 3.78
CA ALA A 9 8.36 -12.21 4.05
C ALA A 9 6.96 -12.17 3.40
N ARG A 10 6.84 -12.63 2.14
CA ARG A 10 5.54 -12.79 1.46
C ARG A 10 4.62 -13.76 2.21
N ASN A 11 5.15 -14.91 2.60
CA ASN A 11 4.39 -15.90 3.35
C ASN A 11 3.96 -15.38 4.72
N ASP A 12 4.84 -14.70 5.44
CA ASP A 12 4.53 -14.08 6.74
C ASP A 12 3.43 -13.03 6.61
N GLN A 13 3.48 -12.17 5.58
CA GLN A 13 2.42 -11.22 5.28
C GLN A 13 1.06 -11.92 5.19
N TYR A 14 0.92 -12.95 4.34
CA TYR A 14 -0.37 -13.65 4.20
C TYR A 14 -0.79 -14.39 5.47
N ARG A 15 0.14 -15.04 6.17
CA ARG A 15 -0.15 -15.73 7.43
C ARG A 15 -0.61 -14.77 8.52
N SER A 16 -0.06 -13.56 8.56
CA SER A 16 -0.49 -12.53 9.50
C SER A 16 -1.93 -12.10 9.24
N TRP A 17 -2.34 -12.00 7.96
CA TRP A 17 -3.70 -11.59 7.59
C TRP A 17 -4.74 -12.65 7.95
N LEU A 18 -4.38 -13.94 7.85
CA LEU A 18 -5.24 -15.05 8.29
C LEU A 18 -5.50 -15.05 9.81
N LYS A 19 -4.67 -14.37 10.60
CA LYS A 19 -4.84 -14.23 12.05
C LYS A 19 -5.73 -13.05 12.43
N LEU A 20 -6.05 -12.16 11.49
CA LEU A 20 -6.96 -11.03 11.74
C LEU A 20 -8.41 -11.53 11.82
N ASN A 21 -9.25 -10.83 12.58
CA ASN A 21 -10.70 -11.08 12.55
C ASN A 21 -11.23 -10.77 11.14
N LYS A 22 -12.32 -11.43 10.72
CA LYS A 22 -12.88 -11.29 9.37
C LYS A 22 -13.20 -9.85 8.95
N ASP A 23 -13.51 -8.99 9.92
CA ASP A 23 -13.88 -7.59 9.68
C ASP A 23 -12.70 -6.61 9.81
N THR A 24 -11.48 -7.14 10.01
CA THR A 24 -10.26 -6.34 10.14
C THR A 24 -9.31 -6.58 8.98
N ARG A 25 -8.80 -5.46 8.43
CA ARG A 25 -7.73 -5.46 7.44
C ARG A 25 -6.41 -4.96 8.03
N PRO A 26 -5.27 -5.29 7.41
CA PRO A 26 -3.99 -4.66 7.75
C PRO A 26 -4.04 -3.15 7.59
N ILE A 27 -3.36 -2.41 8.47
CA ILE A 27 -3.27 -0.95 8.40
C ILE A 27 -2.37 -0.49 7.25
N ALA A 28 -1.31 -1.24 6.97
CA ALA A 28 -0.35 -0.96 5.90
C ALA A 28 0.05 -2.24 5.17
N PHE A 29 0.39 -2.12 3.89
CA PHE A 29 0.64 -3.24 2.99
C PHE A 29 2.03 -3.14 2.35
N SER A 30 2.75 -4.26 2.23
CA SER A 30 3.95 -4.33 1.38
C SER A 30 3.52 -4.75 -0.02
N MET A 31 3.77 -3.91 -1.02
CA MET A 31 3.45 -4.26 -2.42
C MET A 31 4.30 -5.43 -2.93
N ALA A 32 5.54 -5.58 -2.44
CA ALA A 32 6.41 -6.71 -2.80
C ALA A 32 5.89 -8.07 -2.28
N GLY A 33 5.03 -8.04 -1.25
CA GLY A 33 4.37 -9.22 -0.71
C GLY A 33 3.20 -9.73 -1.56
N PHE A 34 2.73 -9.00 -2.58
CA PHE A 34 1.67 -9.48 -3.46
C PHE A 34 2.22 -10.32 -4.62
N PHE A 35 1.53 -11.42 -4.95
CA PHE A 35 1.76 -12.13 -6.21
C PHE A 35 1.33 -11.29 -7.43
N ASN A 36 0.24 -10.52 -7.30
CA ASN A 36 -0.25 -9.58 -8.32
C ASN A 36 -0.51 -8.19 -7.71
N PRO A 37 0.50 -7.31 -7.67
CA PRO A 37 0.36 -5.96 -7.14
C PRO A 37 -0.65 -5.08 -7.91
N GLN A 38 -0.80 -5.31 -9.23
CA GLN A 38 -1.77 -4.55 -10.04
C GLN A 38 -3.21 -4.89 -9.68
N GLY A 39 -3.48 -6.16 -9.38
CA GLY A 39 -4.78 -6.61 -8.86
C GLY A 39 -5.13 -5.94 -7.52
N PHE A 40 -4.14 -5.76 -6.64
CA PHE A 40 -4.31 -5.04 -5.39
C PHE A 40 -4.70 -3.57 -5.61
N LEU A 41 -3.99 -2.85 -6.49
CA LEU A 41 -4.31 -1.46 -6.81
C LEU A 41 -5.70 -1.31 -7.45
N THR A 42 -6.11 -2.28 -8.26
CA THR A 42 -7.45 -2.32 -8.84
C THR A 42 -8.52 -2.52 -7.78
N ALA A 43 -8.31 -3.47 -6.86
CA ALA A 43 -9.22 -3.70 -5.74
C ALA A 43 -9.36 -2.46 -4.84
N MET A 44 -8.25 -1.76 -4.57
CA MET A 44 -8.28 -0.51 -3.82
C MET A 44 -9.09 0.58 -4.55
N ARG A 45 -8.90 0.77 -5.87
CA ARG A 45 -9.73 1.72 -6.65
C ARG A 45 -11.21 1.37 -6.60
N GLN A 46 -11.56 0.09 -6.67
CA GLN A 46 -12.94 -0.37 -6.55
C GLN A 46 -13.52 -0.08 -5.16
N GLU A 47 -12.75 -0.29 -4.10
CA GLU A 47 -13.14 0.06 -2.73
C GLU A 47 -13.43 1.56 -2.60
N VAL A 48 -12.52 2.42 -3.08
CA VAL A 48 -12.69 3.87 -3.09
C VAL A 48 -13.92 4.30 -3.90
N THR A 49 -14.13 3.69 -5.07
CA THR A 49 -15.31 3.97 -5.91
C THR A 49 -16.60 3.65 -5.17
N ARG A 50 -16.67 2.50 -4.47
CA ARG A 50 -17.87 2.08 -3.72
C ARG A 50 -18.15 2.96 -2.52
N ALA A 51 -17.11 3.51 -1.89
CA ALA A 51 -17.26 4.43 -0.75
C ALA A 51 -17.80 5.81 -1.16
N ASN A 52 -17.69 6.18 -2.44
CA ASN A 52 -18.09 7.48 -2.97
C ASN A 52 -19.31 7.37 -3.88
N VAL A 53 -20.49 7.81 -3.39
CA VAL A 53 -21.76 7.70 -4.11
C VAL A 53 -21.70 8.46 -5.45
N GLY A 54 -22.05 7.76 -6.53
CA GLY A 54 -22.11 8.33 -7.89
C GLY A 54 -20.77 8.34 -8.65
N TRP A 55 -19.68 7.85 -8.04
CA TRP A 55 -18.40 7.74 -8.74
C TRP A 55 -18.38 6.51 -9.66
N SER A 56 -17.80 6.66 -10.84
CA SER A 56 -17.43 5.54 -11.71
C SER A 56 -15.96 5.21 -11.54
N LEU A 57 -15.58 3.95 -11.80
CA LEU A 57 -14.19 3.51 -11.69
C LEU A 57 -13.27 4.31 -12.62
N ASP A 58 -13.74 4.69 -13.80
CA ASP A 58 -12.99 5.45 -14.80
C ASP A 58 -12.58 6.84 -14.31
N ASN A 59 -13.32 7.41 -13.37
CA ASN A 59 -13.03 8.72 -12.79
C ASN A 59 -12.05 8.65 -11.61
N VAL A 60 -11.65 7.45 -11.17
CA VAL A 60 -10.74 7.26 -10.02
C VAL A 60 -9.31 7.04 -10.50
N ILE A 61 -8.43 7.99 -10.23
CA ILE A 61 -7.01 7.97 -10.62
C ILE A 61 -6.13 7.69 -9.39
N LEU A 62 -5.10 6.87 -9.56
CA LEU A 62 -4.13 6.61 -8.49
C LEU A 62 -3.25 7.84 -8.25
N THR A 63 -3.14 8.26 -6.99
CA THR A 63 -2.21 9.31 -6.56
C THR A 63 -1.46 8.83 -5.33
N ASN A 64 -0.21 9.28 -5.19
CA ASN A 64 0.66 8.88 -4.07
C ASN A 64 1.07 10.12 -3.28
N ARG A 65 1.09 9.99 -1.96
CA ARG A 65 1.64 10.99 -1.05
C ARG A 65 2.55 10.31 -0.05
N ILE A 66 3.75 10.83 0.10
CA ILE A 66 4.70 10.33 1.10
C ILE A 66 4.35 10.93 2.46
N ILE A 67 4.24 10.07 3.46
CA ILE A 67 4.05 10.46 4.86
C ILE A 67 5.37 10.23 5.63
N ARG A 68 5.68 11.14 6.56
CA ARG A 68 6.84 11.03 7.46
C ARG A 68 6.41 10.41 8.79
N THR A 69 5.85 9.21 8.70
CA THR A 69 5.35 8.48 9.86
C THR A 69 5.82 7.04 9.75
N ASP A 70 6.42 6.54 10.82
CA ASP A 70 6.82 5.14 10.90
C ASP A 70 5.60 4.23 10.89
N ARG A 71 5.75 3.05 10.30
CA ARG A 71 4.65 2.09 10.15
C ARG A 71 4.03 1.72 11.50
N GLU A 72 4.87 1.57 12.52
CA GLU A 72 4.49 1.17 13.88
C GLU A 72 3.66 2.25 14.59
N ALA A 73 3.76 3.51 14.16
CA ALA A 73 2.97 4.61 14.69
C ALA A 73 1.57 4.71 14.05
N LEU A 74 1.30 3.97 12.96
CA LEU A 74 -0.01 3.95 12.31
C LEU A 74 -0.99 3.08 13.12
N LYS A 75 -2.03 3.71 13.67
CA LYS A 75 -3.07 3.04 14.48
C LYS A 75 -4.36 2.77 13.73
N GLU A 76 -4.61 3.52 12.67
CA GLU A 76 -5.86 3.49 11.91
C GLU A 76 -5.57 3.47 10.41
N PRO A 77 -6.44 2.84 9.59
CA PRO A 77 -6.34 2.93 8.14
C PRO A 77 -6.55 4.38 7.66
N PRO A 78 -6.07 4.74 6.46
CA PRO A 78 -6.37 6.05 5.90
C PRO A 78 -7.87 6.17 5.60
N ARG A 79 -8.39 7.41 5.58
CA ARG A 79 -9.78 7.70 5.21
C ARG A 79 -10.12 7.19 3.81
N GLU A 80 -9.17 7.28 2.89
CA GLU A 80 -9.29 6.79 1.52
C GLU A 80 -7.97 6.15 1.07
N GLY A 81 -8.06 5.04 0.33
CA GLY A 81 -6.90 4.31 -0.16
C GLY A 81 -6.23 3.42 0.89
N VAL A 82 -4.91 3.30 0.81
CA VAL A 82 -4.10 2.36 1.61
C VAL A 82 -2.73 2.96 1.94
N TYR A 83 -2.14 2.55 3.08
CA TYR A 83 -0.73 2.81 3.34
C TYR A 83 0.13 1.72 2.71
N VAL A 84 1.21 2.15 2.05
CA VAL A 84 2.20 1.26 1.44
C VAL A 84 3.57 1.52 2.07
N TYR A 85 4.30 0.44 2.40
CA TYR A 85 5.66 0.51 2.94
C TYR A 85 6.64 -0.35 2.14
N GLY A 86 7.93 -0.11 2.36
CA GLY A 86 9.01 -0.90 1.74
C GLY A 86 9.29 -0.57 0.27
N LEU A 87 8.83 0.58 -0.21
CA LEU A 87 9.19 1.09 -1.54
C LEU A 87 10.54 1.80 -1.49
N TYR A 88 11.34 1.61 -2.52
CA TYR A 88 12.53 2.40 -2.78
C TYR A 88 12.26 3.32 -3.98
N ILE A 89 12.97 4.45 -4.00
CA ILE A 89 12.99 5.37 -5.12
C ILE A 89 14.42 5.38 -5.63
N GLU A 90 14.58 5.23 -6.94
CA GLU A 90 15.86 5.33 -7.63
C GLU A 90 15.87 6.59 -8.51
N GLY A 91 16.98 7.33 -8.53
CA GLY A 91 17.11 8.56 -9.33
C GLY A 91 16.37 9.81 -8.80
N ALA A 92 15.72 9.73 -7.65
CA ALA A 92 15.06 10.87 -7.00
C ALA A 92 15.23 10.82 -5.47
N LYS A 93 15.03 11.95 -4.80
CA LYS A 93 14.94 12.02 -3.34
C LYS A 93 13.65 12.68 -2.91
N ILE A 94 13.21 12.33 -1.71
CA ILE A 94 12.01 12.92 -1.12
C ILE A 94 12.41 14.23 -0.42
N ARG A 95 11.94 15.38 -0.91
CA ARG A 95 12.02 16.66 -0.19
C ARG A 95 10.61 17.11 0.19
N SER A 96 10.40 17.33 1.50
CA SER A 96 9.14 17.82 2.06
C SER A 96 7.88 17.05 1.63
N GLY A 97 7.99 15.74 1.40
CA GLY A 97 6.85 14.89 1.00
C GLY A 97 6.58 14.84 -0.50
N VAL A 98 7.41 15.50 -1.32
CA VAL A 98 7.36 15.52 -2.79
C VAL A 98 8.63 14.85 -3.35
N LEU A 99 8.48 14.19 -4.49
CA LEU A 99 9.58 13.62 -5.27
C LEU A 99 10.34 14.74 -5.98
N ASP A 100 11.63 14.89 -5.67
CA ASP A 100 12.56 15.73 -6.42
C ASP A 100 13.53 14.85 -7.21
N GLU A 101 13.64 15.10 -8.52
CA GLU A 101 14.64 14.46 -9.36
C GLU A 101 16.06 14.82 -8.90
N LEU A 102 16.96 13.83 -8.93
CA LEU A 102 18.38 14.08 -8.77
C LEU A 102 18.92 14.52 -10.14
N LYS A 103 19.34 15.79 -10.25
CA LYS A 103 20.16 16.26 -11.36
C LYS A 103 21.57 15.67 -11.28
#